data_AF-A0A2E6HCD2-F1
#
_entry.id   AF-A0A2E6HCD2-F1
#
_cell.length_a   1.000
_cell.length_b   1.000
_cell.length_c   1.000
_cell.angle_alpha   90.00
_cell.angle_beta   90.00
_cell.angle_gamma   90.00
#
_symmetry.space_group_name_H-M   'P 1'
#
loop_
_entity.id
_entity.type
_entity.pdbx_description
1 polymer ?
#
loop_
_entity_poly.entity_id
_entity_poly.type
_entity_poly.pdbx_seq_one_letter_code
_entity_poly.pdbx_strand_id
1 'polypeptide(L)'
;MKTKITAAIIGLILAGSVQAKDHNVDIKFSKGISKKFRKAMDRDLSVLERIDFKKEADQETLKVLGLDSLNADSATKWLEDRVQVVIEELSSRKLEKSIKIEERYFSFENAGVNPNIEIPTSTPSGKGVTVMSNLGAALYFAGKSAGSLFSFKVKTGFMKSETVKFSSPRAGLIMIGPGHFMERFDYDKNDRKAEANSYNRLATFFHEARHSDGAGKDLGFFHAVCPDGHDFQGLNACDRNLNGPYAVGAQMIKEFLKNCDNCDDEVQERMKLAYLGSTNRIIKVTKTVAEIDSFEVSMLQTTLDMKEILLPLLSGAELEAAQKEIAEIKAQILAIAEREGKIIEVPSKYVDASPEGRRIE
;
A
#
# COMPACT_ATOMS: atom_id res chain seq x y z
N MET A 1 -34.13 55.17 -19.73
CA MET A 1 -33.40 56.20 -18.96
C MET A 1 -33.18 55.70 -17.52
N LYS A 2 -31.90 55.52 -17.16
CA LYS A 2 -31.28 55.87 -15.86
C LYS A 2 -31.85 55.31 -14.53
N THR A 3 -31.14 54.28 -14.04
CA THR A 3 -30.43 54.15 -12.73
C THR A 3 -31.15 54.36 -11.39
N LYS A 4 -30.98 53.36 -10.49
CA LYS A 4 -30.32 53.36 -9.15
C LYS A 4 -30.65 52.01 -8.46
N ILE A 5 -29.79 50.99 -8.34
CA ILE A 5 -28.63 50.77 -7.44
C ILE A 5 -28.89 51.16 -5.97
N THR A 6 -28.45 50.24 -5.06
CA THR A 6 -28.34 50.28 -3.57
C THR A 6 -29.61 49.81 -2.81
N ALA A 7 -29.63 48.87 -1.85
CA ALA A 7 -28.63 48.26 -0.94
C ALA A 7 -29.01 46.76 -0.69
N ALA A 8 -28.15 45.75 -0.53
CA ALA A 8 -26.91 45.61 0.26
C ALA A 8 -27.10 45.73 1.79
N ILE A 9 -27.73 44.70 2.39
CA ILE A 9 -27.51 44.26 3.78
C ILE A 9 -27.41 42.73 3.64
N ILE A 10 -26.24 42.13 3.40
CA ILE A 10 -25.13 41.94 4.36
C ILE A 10 -25.68 41.61 5.76
N GLY A 11 -26.57 40.63 5.81
CA GLY A 11 -26.62 39.68 6.92
C GLY A 11 -25.53 38.64 6.72
N LEU A 12 -24.26 39.07 6.66
CA LEU A 12 -23.13 38.19 6.91
C LEU A 12 -23.22 37.84 8.40
N ILE A 13 -24.02 36.83 8.71
CA ILE A 13 -23.79 36.01 9.87
C ILE A 13 -22.42 35.36 9.59
N LEU A 14 -21.39 36.09 10.01
CA LEU A 14 -20.11 35.57 10.45
C LEU A 14 -20.42 34.63 11.63
N ALA A 15 -21.10 33.52 11.35
CA ALA A 15 -20.77 32.28 12.00
C ALA A 15 -19.34 32.06 11.54
N GLY A 16 -18.41 32.56 12.37
CA GLY A 16 -17.03 32.11 12.39
C GLY A 16 -17.10 30.61 12.51
N SER A 17 -17.25 29.97 11.35
CA SER A 17 -16.89 28.59 11.15
C SER A 17 -15.43 28.64 11.55
N VAL A 18 -15.16 28.20 12.77
CA VAL A 18 -13.81 27.88 13.20
C VAL A 18 -13.37 26.87 12.15
N GLN A 19 -12.73 27.38 11.10
CA GLN A 19 -12.05 26.60 10.10
C GLN A 19 -10.98 25.94 10.95
N ALA A 20 -11.27 24.72 11.40
CA ALA A 20 -10.28 23.87 12.00
C ALA A 20 -9.08 24.00 11.09
N LYS A 21 -7.97 24.54 11.62
CA LYS A 21 -6.76 24.71 10.84
C LYS A 21 -6.50 23.36 10.18
N ASP A 22 -6.57 23.37 8.85
CA ASP A 22 -6.12 22.28 8.02
C ASP A 22 -4.71 21.93 8.51
N HIS A 23 -4.44 20.66 8.77
CA HIS A 23 -3.09 20.18 9.03
C HIS A 23 -2.13 20.74 7.96
N ASN A 24 -0.86 20.93 8.29
CA ASN A 24 0.13 21.40 7.33
C ASN A 24 0.60 20.29 6.36
N VAL A 25 0.18 19.04 6.57
CA VAL A 25 0.51 17.93 5.65
C VAL A 25 0.01 18.21 4.22
N ASP A 26 0.92 18.24 3.24
CA ASP A 26 0.64 18.47 1.81
C ASP A 26 0.10 17.21 1.11
N ILE A 27 -0.94 16.62 1.69
CA ILE A 27 -1.72 15.52 1.10
C ILE A 27 -3.09 16.05 0.70
N LYS A 28 -3.42 15.90 -0.59
CA LYS A 28 -4.65 16.47 -1.14
C LYS A 28 -5.76 15.44 -1.19
N PHE A 29 -6.97 15.83 -0.79
CA PHE A 29 -8.14 14.96 -0.83
C PHE A 29 -9.05 15.26 -2.02
N SER A 30 -9.46 14.21 -2.74
CA SER A 30 -10.53 14.27 -3.75
C SER A 30 -11.84 14.76 -3.15
N LYS A 31 -12.57 15.59 -3.90
CA LYS A 31 -13.91 16.07 -3.55
C LYS A 31 -14.94 14.94 -3.46
N GLY A 32 -14.67 13.79 -4.08
CA GLY A 32 -15.56 12.63 -4.01
C GLY A 32 -15.52 11.90 -2.65
N ILE A 33 -14.50 12.16 -1.82
CA ILE A 33 -14.43 11.63 -0.46
C ILE A 33 -15.53 12.30 0.38
N SER A 34 -16.31 11.47 1.10
CA SER A 34 -17.36 11.97 1.97
C SER A 34 -16.81 12.94 3.02
N LYS A 35 -17.58 14.00 3.36
CA LYS A 35 -17.17 14.98 4.38
C LYS A 35 -16.80 14.33 5.72
N LYS A 36 -17.48 13.22 6.08
CA LYS A 36 -17.21 12.44 7.30
C LYS A 36 -15.82 11.79 7.25
N PHE A 37 -15.48 11.12 6.14
CA PHE A 37 -14.18 10.46 5.97
C PHE A 37 -13.05 11.47 5.86
N ARG A 38 -13.27 12.57 5.12
CA ARG A 38 -12.30 13.67 5.07
C ARG A 38 -11.98 14.20 6.46
N LYS A 39 -13.00 14.57 7.25
CA LYS A 39 -12.80 15.04 8.62
C LYS A 39 -12.07 14.03 9.52
N ALA A 40 -12.29 12.74 9.31
CA ALA A 40 -11.56 11.71 10.04
C ALA A 40 -10.08 11.68 9.65
N MET A 41 -9.76 11.71 8.36
CA MET A 41 -8.37 11.77 7.88
C MET A 41 -7.67 13.07 8.27
N ASP A 42 -8.34 14.23 8.18
CA ASP A 42 -7.76 15.51 8.59
C ASP A 42 -7.36 15.45 10.08
N ARG A 43 -8.19 14.82 10.92
CA ARG A 43 -7.87 14.56 12.32
C ARG A 43 -6.69 13.59 12.45
N ASP A 44 -6.67 12.51 11.66
CA ASP A 44 -5.59 11.53 11.73
C ASP A 44 -4.23 12.17 11.37
N LEU A 45 -4.18 12.98 10.32
CA LEU A 45 -2.98 13.74 9.96
C LEU A 45 -2.62 14.78 11.03
N SER A 46 -3.61 15.46 11.62
CA SER A 46 -3.36 16.36 12.76
C SER A 46 -2.80 15.62 13.99
N VAL A 47 -3.18 14.35 14.20
CA VAL A 47 -2.60 13.49 15.24
C VAL A 47 -1.15 13.18 14.92
N LEU A 48 -0.82 12.87 13.66
CA LEU A 48 0.57 12.62 13.24
C LEU A 48 1.47 13.85 13.45
N GLU A 49 0.98 15.06 13.17
CA GLU A 49 1.76 16.30 13.33
C GLU A 49 2.06 16.67 14.77
N ARG A 50 1.22 16.24 15.71
CA ARG A 50 1.31 16.61 17.13
C ARG A 50 1.85 15.49 18.01
N ILE A 51 1.99 14.27 17.48
CA ILE A 51 2.46 13.14 18.27
C ILE A 51 3.89 13.41 18.72
N ASP A 52 4.10 13.34 20.03
CA ASP A 52 5.43 13.43 20.61
C ASP A 52 5.97 12.00 20.71
N PHE A 53 6.94 11.66 19.86
CA PHE A 53 7.65 10.37 19.94
C PHE A 53 8.62 10.42 21.13
N LYS A 54 8.09 10.28 22.34
CA LYS A 54 8.78 10.49 23.63
C LYS A 54 9.97 9.56 23.87
N LYS A 55 9.99 8.44 23.17
CA LYS A 55 11.05 7.42 23.27
C LYS A 55 11.72 7.35 21.91
N GLU A 56 13.05 7.28 21.92
CA GLU A 56 13.80 7.01 20.70
C GLU A 56 13.25 5.74 20.04
N ALA A 57 12.90 5.86 18.77
CA ALA A 57 12.53 4.70 17.98
C ALA A 57 13.71 3.72 17.97
N ASP A 58 13.42 2.44 18.09
CA ASP A 58 14.48 1.45 18.05
C ASP A 58 15.10 1.34 16.66
N GLN A 59 16.32 0.80 16.62
CA GLN A 59 17.12 0.70 15.39
C GLN A 59 16.40 -0.05 14.27
N GLU A 60 15.54 -1.01 14.61
CA GLU A 60 14.76 -1.75 13.62
C GLU A 60 13.69 -0.87 12.96
N THR A 61 12.96 -0.08 13.76
CA THR A 61 12.00 0.91 13.21
C THR A 61 12.69 1.89 12.26
N LEU A 62 13.80 2.47 12.70
CA LEU A 62 14.59 3.42 11.90
C LEU A 62 15.09 2.80 10.59
N LYS A 63 15.62 1.57 10.66
CA LYS A 63 16.09 0.81 9.50
C LYS A 63 14.98 0.47 8.51
N VAL A 64 13.81 0.03 8.98
CA VAL A 64 12.67 -0.31 8.10
C VAL A 64 12.14 0.92 7.38
N LEU A 65 12.05 2.05 8.09
CA LEU A 65 11.58 3.32 7.53
C LEU A 65 12.64 4.03 6.67
N GLY A 66 13.93 3.70 6.85
CA GLY A 66 15.03 4.41 6.20
C GLY A 66 15.19 5.82 6.76
N LEU A 67 15.10 5.97 8.08
CA LEU A 67 15.19 7.25 8.78
C LEU A 67 16.33 7.22 9.80
N ASP A 68 16.99 8.36 9.99
CA ASP A 68 17.99 8.53 11.05
C ASP A 68 17.34 8.77 12.42
N SER A 69 16.14 9.35 12.42
CA SER A 69 15.34 9.60 13.64
C SER A 69 13.85 9.62 13.32
N LEU A 70 13.02 9.20 14.27
CA LEU A 70 11.56 9.25 14.16
C LEU A 70 11.00 10.32 15.10
N ASN A 71 10.41 11.35 14.52
CA ASN A 71 9.63 12.37 15.19
C ASN A 71 8.44 12.77 14.29
N ALA A 72 7.56 13.66 14.76
CA ALA A 72 6.39 14.09 13.99
C ALA A 72 6.76 14.64 12.60
N ASP A 73 7.79 15.48 12.52
CA ASP A 73 8.25 16.08 11.26
C ASP A 73 8.82 15.03 10.30
N SER A 74 9.69 14.13 10.78
CA SER A 74 10.26 13.08 9.92
C SER A 74 9.23 12.05 9.47
N ALA A 75 8.25 11.72 10.32
CA ALA A 75 7.13 10.85 9.96
C ALA A 75 6.19 11.49 8.93
N THR A 76 5.85 12.77 9.11
CA THR A 76 5.03 13.53 8.15
C THR A 76 5.72 13.64 6.79
N LYS A 77 7.00 14.05 6.75
CA LYS A 77 7.77 14.12 5.50
C LYS A 77 7.88 12.78 4.81
N TRP A 78 8.14 11.72 5.58
CA TRP A 78 8.20 10.36 5.03
C TRP A 78 6.90 10.00 4.29
N LEU A 79 5.76 10.41 4.85
CA LEU A 79 4.45 10.16 4.27
C LEU A 79 4.17 11.06 3.04
N GLU A 80 4.48 12.35 3.10
CA GLU A 80 4.32 13.31 2.00
C GLU A 80 5.18 12.98 0.78
N ASP A 81 6.38 12.46 1.01
CA ASP A 81 7.27 12.00 -0.08
C ASP A 81 6.66 10.85 -0.89
N ARG A 82 5.68 10.14 -0.32
CA ARG A 82 5.09 8.91 -0.88
C ARG A 82 3.63 9.07 -1.25
N VAL A 83 2.92 10.00 -0.64
CA VAL A 83 1.48 10.21 -0.81
C VAL A 83 1.25 11.67 -1.19
N GLN A 84 0.63 11.88 -2.35
CA GLN A 84 0.29 13.21 -2.85
C GLN A 84 -1.23 13.44 -2.85
N VAL A 85 -1.99 12.43 -3.28
CA VAL A 85 -3.44 12.56 -3.45
C VAL A 85 -4.17 11.33 -2.96
N VAL A 86 -5.25 11.56 -2.22
CA VAL A 86 -6.15 10.51 -1.74
C VAL A 86 -7.51 10.67 -2.44
N ILE A 87 -8.01 9.58 -3.01
CA ILE A 87 -9.29 9.53 -3.72
C ILE A 87 -10.25 8.56 -3.06
N GLU A 88 -11.55 8.77 -3.27
CA GLU A 88 -12.58 7.81 -2.88
C GLU A 88 -12.47 6.50 -3.67
N GLU A 89 -13.03 5.41 -3.11
CA GLU A 89 -13.23 4.17 -3.85
C GLU A 89 -14.07 4.39 -5.12
N LEU A 90 -13.52 3.95 -6.26
CA LEU A 90 -14.14 4.04 -7.57
C LEU A 90 -14.54 2.64 -8.05
N SER A 91 -15.65 2.56 -8.80
CA SER A 91 -15.93 1.35 -9.57
C SER A 91 -14.88 1.18 -10.66
N SER A 92 -14.60 -0.07 -11.05
CA SER A 92 -13.66 -0.41 -12.14
C SER A 92 -13.87 0.44 -13.39
N ARG A 93 -15.13 0.56 -13.85
CA ARG A 93 -15.51 1.40 -15.01
C ARG A 93 -15.20 2.90 -14.83
N LYS A 94 -15.34 3.44 -13.61
CA LYS A 94 -15.00 4.85 -13.35
C LYS A 94 -13.50 5.05 -13.29
N LEU A 95 -12.78 4.11 -12.68
CA LEU A 95 -11.33 4.11 -12.62
C LEU A 95 -10.74 4.11 -14.04
N GLU A 96 -11.14 3.15 -14.87
CA GLU A 96 -10.72 3.02 -16.27
C GLU A 96 -10.94 4.32 -17.06
N LYS A 97 -12.14 4.91 -16.97
CA LYS A 97 -12.47 6.17 -17.67
C LYS A 97 -11.69 7.39 -17.17
N SER A 98 -11.12 7.31 -15.98
CA SER A 98 -10.39 8.43 -15.36
C SER A 98 -8.89 8.39 -15.67
N ILE A 99 -8.39 7.22 -16.09
CA ILE A 99 -7.02 7.03 -16.56
C ILE A 99 -6.90 7.57 -17.99
N LYS A 100 -5.84 8.32 -18.26
CA LYS A 100 -5.50 8.82 -19.60
C LYS A 100 -4.09 8.42 -19.97
N ILE A 101 -3.86 8.23 -21.26
CA ILE A 101 -2.51 8.09 -21.82
C ILE A 101 -2.01 9.50 -22.16
N GLU A 102 -1.01 9.97 -21.43
CA GLU A 102 -0.35 11.26 -21.71
C GLU A 102 0.70 11.12 -22.79
N GLU A 103 1.48 10.04 -22.74
CA GLU A 103 2.58 9.77 -23.67
C GLU A 103 2.66 8.29 -24.01
N ARG A 104 2.86 7.96 -25.28
CA ARG A 104 3.15 6.60 -25.76
C ARG A 104 4.65 6.46 -25.95
N TYR A 105 5.15 5.24 -25.77
CA TYR A 105 6.59 4.94 -25.83
C TYR A 105 7.40 5.69 -24.78
N PHE A 106 6.79 5.95 -23.62
CA PHE A 106 7.47 6.60 -22.50
C PHE A 106 8.60 5.70 -21.99
N SER A 107 9.79 6.27 -21.82
CA SER A 107 10.97 5.54 -21.34
C SER A 107 10.97 5.48 -19.82
N PHE A 108 10.49 4.36 -19.28
CA PHE A 108 10.56 4.08 -17.85
C PHE A 108 11.97 3.61 -17.45
N GLU A 109 12.35 3.90 -16.21
CA GLU A 109 13.52 3.27 -15.62
C GLU A 109 13.30 1.75 -15.53
N ASN A 110 14.37 0.97 -15.71
CA ASN A 110 14.30 -0.49 -15.71
C ASN A 110 13.19 -1.07 -16.61
N ALA A 111 12.93 -0.48 -17.80
CA ALA A 111 11.79 -0.84 -18.67
C ALA A 111 11.66 -2.34 -19.02
N GLY A 112 12.74 -3.12 -18.92
CA GLY A 112 12.73 -4.58 -19.13
C GLY A 112 12.63 -5.44 -17.87
N VAL A 113 12.51 -4.84 -16.69
CA VAL A 113 12.44 -5.55 -15.41
C VAL A 113 11.03 -5.43 -14.82
N ASN A 114 10.33 -6.55 -14.77
CA ASN A 114 9.02 -6.65 -14.14
C ASN A 114 9.16 -6.96 -12.63
N PRO A 115 8.24 -6.43 -11.79
CA PRO A 115 8.16 -6.83 -10.39
C PRO A 115 7.84 -8.31 -10.25
N ASN A 116 8.34 -8.90 -9.17
CA ASN A 116 7.93 -10.23 -8.74
C ASN A 116 6.55 -10.15 -8.09
N ILE A 117 5.50 -10.42 -8.87
CA ILE A 117 4.13 -10.51 -8.36
C ILE A 117 3.77 -11.99 -8.23
N GLU A 118 3.58 -12.45 -6.99
CA GLU A 118 3.12 -13.81 -6.75
C GLU A 118 1.62 -13.93 -7.07
N ILE A 119 1.22 -15.09 -7.61
CA ILE A 119 -0.15 -15.36 -8.03
C ILE A 119 -0.85 -16.08 -6.87
N PRO A 120 -1.99 -15.58 -6.38
CA PRO A 120 -2.69 -16.23 -5.29
C PRO A 120 -3.13 -17.64 -5.70
N THR A 121 -2.94 -18.61 -4.80
CA THR A 121 -3.37 -20.00 -4.99
C THR A 121 -4.78 -20.24 -4.46
N SER A 122 -5.35 -19.26 -3.75
CA SER A 122 -6.72 -19.29 -3.24
C SER A 122 -7.46 -18.00 -3.60
N THR A 123 -8.74 -18.14 -3.91
CA THR A 123 -9.64 -16.98 -4.03
C THR A 123 -10.09 -16.59 -2.63
N PRO A 124 -10.04 -15.31 -2.24
CA PRO A 124 -10.58 -14.87 -0.96
C PRO A 124 -12.04 -15.32 -0.80
N SER A 125 -12.35 -16.04 0.28
CA SER A 125 -13.73 -16.41 0.59
C SER A 125 -14.47 -15.20 1.18
N GLY A 126 -15.44 -14.65 0.45
CA GLY A 126 -16.34 -13.61 0.93
C GLY A 126 -16.20 -12.27 0.22
N LYS A 127 -17.07 -11.32 0.60
CA LYS A 127 -17.03 -9.96 0.08
C LYS A 127 -15.92 -9.18 0.80
N GLY A 128 -14.77 -9.06 0.15
CA GLY A 128 -13.71 -8.15 0.59
C GLY A 128 -14.24 -6.72 0.67
N VAL A 129 -13.67 -5.93 1.59
CA VAL A 129 -13.95 -4.50 1.71
C VAL A 129 -12.62 -3.78 1.55
N THR A 130 -12.52 -2.86 0.61
CA THR A 130 -11.32 -2.05 0.43
C THR A 130 -11.09 -1.23 1.68
N VAL A 131 -9.91 -1.38 2.29
CA VAL A 131 -9.44 -0.48 3.34
C VAL A 131 -8.78 0.71 2.65
N MET A 132 -7.63 0.46 2.02
CA MET A 132 -6.94 1.40 1.15
C MET A 132 -6.22 0.63 0.04
N SER A 133 -5.77 1.34 -0.98
CA SER A 133 -4.95 0.79 -2.06
C SER A 133 -4.07 1.88 -2.68
N ASN A 134 -2.77 1.63 -2.78
CA ASN A 134 -1.85 2.48 -3.55
C ASN A 134 -2.03 2.27 -5.07
N LEU A 135 -2.89 3.09 -5.68
CA LEU A 135 -3.09 3.09 -7.12
C LEU A 135 -1.89 3.67 -7.88
N GLY A 136 -1.07 4.51 -7.24
CA GLY A 136 0.13 5.10 -7.84
C GLY A 136 1.09 4.03 -8.34
N ALA A 137 1.44 3.08 -7.48
CA ALA A 137 2.32 1.97 -7.82
C ALA A 137 1.72 1.03 -8.88
N ALA A 138 0.43 0.71 -8.73
CA ALA A 138 -0.28 -0.15 -9.69
C ALA A 138 -0.36 0.48 -11.09
N LEU A 139 -0.68 1.77 -11.19
CA LEU A 139 -0.78 2.49 -12.46
C LEU A 139 0.58 2.78 -13.07
N TYR A 140 1.61 3.01 -12.25
CA TYR A 140 3.00 3.05 -12.72
C TYR A 140 3.39 1.72 -13.38
N PHE A 141 3.18 0.59 -12.70
CA PHE A 141 3.49 -0.73 -13.24
C PHE A 141 2.69 -1.05 -14.53
N ALA A 142 1.41 -0.72 -14.55
CA ALA A 142 0.58 -0.89 -15.74
C ALA A 142 1.07 -0.03 -16.92
N GLY A 143 1.42 1.24 -16.65
CA GLY A 143 2.00 2.15 -17.65
C GLY A 143 3.35 1.64 -18.17
N LYS A 144 4.22 1.19 -17.28
CA LYS A 144 5.52 0.57 -17.60
C LYS A 144 5.36 -0.63 -18.52
N SER A 145 4.48 -1.57 -18.16
CA SER A 145 4.18 -2.76 -18.97
C SER A 145 3.60 -2.40 -20.35
N ALA A 146 2.83 -1.32 -20.44
CA ALA A 146 2.24 -0.83 -21.68
C ALA A 146 3.16 0.13 -22.47
N GLY A 147 4.36 0.43 -21.97
CA GLY A 147 5.25 1.47 -22.53
C GLY A 147 4.56 2.83 -22.68
N SER A 148 3.65 3.18 -21.76
CA SER A 148 2.80 4.37 -21.85
C SER A 148 2.74 5.11 -20.52
N LEU A 149 2.97 6.43 -20.54
CA LEU A 149 2.79 7.27 -19.36
C LEU A 149 1.30 7.50 -19.13
N PHE A 150 0.79 6.99 -18.02
CA PHE A 150 -0.58 7.23 -17.61
C PHE A 150 -0.69 8.49 -16.73
N SER A 151 -1.87 9.09 -16.74
CA SER A 151 -2.27 10.10 -15.77
C SER A 151 -3.67 9.88 -15.23
N PHE A 152 -3.95 10.53 -14.11
CA PHE A 152 -5.25 10.51 -13.45
C PHE A 152 -5.63 11.93 -13.01
N LYS A 153 -6.80 12.40 -13.43
CA LYS A 153 -7.30 13.73 -13.06
C LYS A 153 -8.19 13.67 -11.82
N VAL A 154 -7.71 14.22 -10.71
CA VAL A 154 -8.44 14.30 -9.43
C VAL A 154 -9.09 15.67 -9.26
N LYS A 155 -10.36 15.71 -8.85
CA LYS A 155 -11.02 16.96 -8.48
C LYS A 155 -10.78 17.25 -7.00
N THR A 156 -9.94 18.23 -6.68
CA THR A 156 -9.59 18.60 -5.29
C THR A 156 -10.46 19.74 -4.73
N GLY A 157 -11.15 20.50 -5.59
CA GLY A 157 -12.05 21.59 -5.20
C GLY A 157 -13.20 21.84 -6.18
N PHE A 158 -13.95 22.93 -6.00
CA PHE A 158 -15.06 23.28 -6.89
C PHE A 158 -14.59 23.58 -8.33
N MET A 159 -13.49 24.31 -8.47
CA MET A 159 -12.84 24.62 -9.75
C MET A 159 -11.37 24.16 -9.81
N LYS A 160 -10.90 23.44 -8.78
CA LYS A 160 -9.53 22.94 -8.69
C LYS A 160 -9.49 21.46 -9.06
N SER A 161 -8.54 21.12 -9.92
CA SER A 161 -8.22 19.74 -10.28
C SER A 161 -6.72 19.57 -10.38
N GLU A 162 -6.26 18.39 -10.04
CA GLU A 162 -4.87 17.98 -10.13
C GLU A 162 -4.76 16.83 -11.13
N THR A 163 -3.71 16.83 -11.93
CA THR A 163 -3.40 15.69 -12.80
C THR A 163 -2.18 15.01 -12.21
N VAL A 164 -2.36 13.79 -11.72
CA VAL A 164 -1.25 12.95 -11.23
C VAL A 164 -0.71 12.16 -12.41
N LYS A 165 0.58 12.27 -12.71
CA LYS A 165 1.27 11.49 -13.75
C LYS A 165 2.06 10.36 -13.10
N PHE A 166 1.94 9.14 -13.64
CA PHE A 166 2.57 7.95 -13.05
C PHE A 166 3.93 7.66 -13.70
N SER A 167 4.87 8.59 -13.58
CA SER A 167 6.26 8.41 -14.03
C SER A 167 7.17 7.76 -12.99
N SER A 168 6.66 7.53 -11.78
CA SER A 168 7.30 6.83 -10.67
C SER A 168 6.20 6.24 -9.76
N PRO A 169 6.44 5.13 -9.03
CA PRO A 169 5.56 4.65 -7.96
C PRO A 169 5.29 5.70 -6.87
N ARG A 170 6.18 6.71 -6.68
CA ARG A 170 5.95 7.87 -5.79
C ARG A 170 5.04 8.95 -6.36
N ALA A 171 4.32 8.68 -7.45
CA ALA A 171 3.20 9.53 -7.87
C ALA A 171 2.11 9.67 -6.77
N GLY A 172 2.07 8.73 -5.82
CA GLY A 172 1.40 8.92 -4.54
C GLY A 172 -0.13 9.06 -4.61
N LEU A 173 -0.78 8.29 -5.49
CA LEU A 173 -2.24 8.21 -5.56
C LEU A 173 -2.75 7.05 -4.71
N ILE A 174 -3.42 7.36 -3.61
CA ILE A 174 -4.04 6.37 -2.73
C ILE A 174 -5.56 6.40 -2.91
N MET A 175 -6.18 5.23 -3.05
CA MET A 175 -7.62 5.06 -2.99
C MET A 175 -8.04 4.59 -1.60
N ILE A 176 -9.03 5.25 -1.01
CA ILE A 176 -9.57 4.90 0.30
C ILE A 176 -10.97 4.31 0.19
N GLY A 177 -11.17 3.15 0.79
CA GLY A 177 -12.45 2.47 0.86
C GLY A 177 -13.15 2.61 2.23
N PRO A 178 -14.41 2.18 2.32
CA PRO A 178 -15.18 2.26 3.56
C PRO A 178 -14.61 1.37 4.67
N GLY A 179 -13.82 0.35 4.30
CA GLY A 179 -13.13 -0.56 5.22
C GLY A 179 -12.28 0.20 6.24
N HIS A 180 -11.63 1.29 5.81
CA HIS A 180 -10.75 2.10 6.66
C HIS A 180 -11.45 2.81 7.82
N PHE A 181 -12.78 2.95 7.76
CA PHE A 181 -13.59 3.63 8.78
C PHE A 181 -14.61 2.71 9.45
N MET A 182 -14.47 1.38 9.31
CA MET A 182 -15.36 0.43 9.97
C MET A 182 -15.02 0.31 11.46
N GLU A 183 -16.05 0.34 12.31
CA GLU A 183 -15.91 0.28 13.77
C GLU A 183 -15.23 -0.99 14.28
N ARG A 184 -15.36 -2.11 13.56
CA ARG A 184 -14.67 -3.35 13.92
C ARG A 184 -13.14 -3.26 13.88
N PHE A 185 -12.60 -2.23 13.22
CA PHE A 185 -11.17 -1.95 13.16
C PHE A 185 -10.75 -0.78 14.07
N ASP A 186 -11.69 -0.13 14.76
CA ASP A 186 -11.35 0.88 15.76
C ASP A 186 -10.76 0.16 17.00
N TYR A 187 -9.60 0.62 17.48
CA TYR A 187 -9.00 0.12 18.72
C TYR A 187 -9.89 0.47 19.92
N ASP A 188 -10.34 1.72 20.02
CA ASP A 188 -11.34 2.16 21.00
C ASP A 188 -12.73 2.15 20.36
N LYS A 189 -13.58 1.20 20.79
CA LYS A 189 -14.97 1.07 20.29
C LYS A 189 -15.93 2.04 20.96
N ASN A 190 -15.57 2.58 22.13
CA ASN A 190 -16.43 3.45 22.91
C ASN A 190 -16.31 4.90 22.45
N ASP A 191 -15.12 5.31 21.98
CA ASP A 191 -14.91 6.62 21.37
C ASP A 191 -14.29 6.55 19.96
N ARG A 192 -15.14 6.72 18.95
CA ARG A 192 -14.72 6.78 17.53
C ARG A 192 -13.78 7.95 17.20
N LYS A 193 -13.59 8.89 18.12
CA LYS A 193 -12.66 10.01 18.01
C LYS A 193 -11.40 9.86 18.86
N ALA A 194 -11.26 8.76 19.59
CA ALA A 194 -10.05 8.44 20.31
C ALA A 194 -8.83 8.52 19.40
N GLU A 195 -7.72 9.01 19.95
CA GLU A 195 -6.45 9.13 19.26
C GLU A 195 -5.93 7.76 18.78
N ALA A 196 -6.13 6.71 19.58
CA ALA A 196 -5.80 5.34 19.22
C ALA A 196 -6.43 4.88 17.89
N ASN A 197 -7.67 5.29 17.60
CA ASN A 197 -8.31 4.96 16.33
C ASN A 197 -7.62 5.64 15.15
N SER A 198 -7.02 6.81 15.37
CA SER A 198 -6.20 7.51 14.39
C SER A 198 -4.89 6.75 14.16
N TYR A 199 -4.28 6.16 15.19
CA TYR A 199 -3.08 5.33 15.04
C TYR A 199 -3.28 4.12 14.13
N ASN A 200 -4.41 3.41 14.22
CA ASN A 200 -4.70 2.29 13.30
C ASN A 200 -4.77 2.76 11.83
N ARG A 201 -5.48 3.86 11.61
CA ARG A 201 -5.66 4.45 10.28
C ARG A 201 -4.35 4.99 9.71
N LEU A 202 -3.56 5.69 10.53
CA LEU A 202 -2.22 6.14 10.16
C LEU A 202 -1.31 4.96 9.83
N ALA A 203 -1.27 3.91 10.65
CA ALA A 203 -0.45 2.72 10.35
C ALA A 203 -0.79 2.11 8.99
N THR A 204 -2.08 2.08 8.63
CA THR A 204 -2.52 1.68 7.28
C THR A 204 -2.03 2.66 6.20
N PHE A 205 -2.02 3.96 6.49
CA PHE A 205 -1.47 4.98 5.58
C PHE A 205 0.03 4.76 5.31
N PHE A 206 0.82 4.49 6.35
CA PHE A 206 2.25 4.19 6.22
C PHE A 206 2.50 2.88 5.47
N HIS A 207 1.67 1.86 5.73
CA HIS A 207 1.66 0.62 4.93
C HIS A 207 1.46 0.92 3.45
N GLU A 208 0.38 1.63 3.09
CA GLU A 208 0.08 1.93 1.69
C GLU A 208 1.12 2.84 1.04
N ALA A 209 1.66 3.80 1.78
CA ALA A 209 2.74 4.65 1.32
C ALA A 209 4.01 3.84 1.02
N ARG A 210 4.28 2.74 1.72
CA ARG A 210 5.43 1.88 1.40
C ARG A 210 5.33 1.23 0.01
N HIS A 211 4.12 1.00 -0.50
CA HIS A 211 3.96 0.56 -1.88
C HIS A 211 4.42 1.59 -2.92
N SER A 212 4.73 2.84 -2.54
CA SER A 212 5.32 3.82 -3.46
C SER A 212 6.85 3.72 -3.58
N ASP A 213 7.49 2.81 -2.84
CA ASP A 213 8.93 2.56 -2.89
C ASP A 213 9.27 1.31 -3.73
N GLY A 214 10.58 1.04 -3.85
CA GLY A 214 11.11 -0.14 -4.51
C GLY A 214 11.36 0.05 -6.00
N ALA A 215 12.20 -0.81 -6.56
CA ALA A 215 12.61 -0.76 -7.95
C ALA A 215 12.85 -2.16 -8.54
N GLY A 216 12.77 -2.27 -9.87
CA GLY A 216 12.98 -3.52 -10.59
C GLY A 216 12.03 -4.62 -10.11
N LYS A 217 12.59 -5.69 -9.53
CA LYS A 217 11.83 -6.85 -9.04
C LYS A 217 11.02 -6.56 -7.77
N ASP A 218 11.40 -5.54 -7.01
CA ASP A 218 10.72 -5.12 -5.78
C ASP A 218 9.82 -3.89 -6.00
N LEU A 219 9.63 -3.47 -7.26
CA LEU A 219 8.78 -2.33 -7.61
C LEU A 219 7.41 -2.46 -6.94
N GLY A 220 7.04 -1.42 -6.20
CA GLY A 220 5.74 -1.31 -5.57
C GLY A 220 5.58 -2.17 -4.31
N PHE A 221 6.61 -2.93 -3.89
CA PHE A 221 6.55 -3.83 -2.75
C PHE A 221 5.27 -4.68 -2.72
N PHE A 222 4.90 -5.31 -3.84
CA PHE A 222 3.68 -6.12 -3.91
C PHE A 222 3.70 -7.23 -2.86
N HIS A 223 2.54 -7.48 -2.26
CA HIS A 223 2.39 -8.56 -1.29
C HIS A 223 2.62 -9.92 -1.96
N ALA A 224 3.36 -10.76 -1.25
CA ALA A 224 3.60 -12.14 -1.57
C ALA A 224 2.44 -13.02 -1.10
N VAL A 225 2.39 -14.22 -1.67
CA VAL A 225 1.46 -15.26 -1.25
C VAL A 225 1.90 -15.78 0.11
N CYS A 226 0.97 -15.77 1.06
CA CYS A 226 1.24 -16.33 2.37
C CYS A 226 1.44 -17.86 2.30
N PRO A 227 2.43 -18.40 3.02
CA PRO A 227 2.81 -19.80 2.94
C PRO A 227 1.76 -20.72 3.58
N ASP A 228 1.94 -22.02 3.37
CA ASP A 228 1.10 -23.04 3.98
C ASP A 228 1.14 -23.00 5.52
N GLY A 229 -0.02 -23.23 6.14
CA GLY A 229 -0.18 -23.16 7.59
C GLY A 229 -0.35 -21.74 8.15
N HIS A 230 -0.35 -20.70 7.30
CA HIS A 230 -0.66 -19.33 7.70
C HIS A 230 -2.16 -19.04 7.63
N ASP A 231 -2.67 -18.14 8.48
CA ASP A 231 -4.09 -17.75 8.51
C ASP A 231 -4.61 -17.20 7.17
N PHE A 232 -3.71 -16.68 6.34
CA PHE A 232 -4.00 -16.13 5.02
C PHE A 232 -3.39 -16.98 3.88
N GLN A 233 -3.13 -18.26 4.13
CA GLN A 233 -2.53 -19.18 3.16
C GLN A 233 -3.12 -19.03 1.76
N GLY A 234 -2.24 -18.89 0.77
CA GLY A 234 -2.60 -18.78 -0.64
C GLY A 234 -3.07 -17.40 -1.09
N LEU A 235 -3.16 -16.41 -0.19
CA LEU A 235 -3.54 -15.03 -0.51
C LEU A 235 -2.31 -14.11 -0.57
N ASN A 236 -2.37 -13.07 -1.42
CA ASN A 236 -1.39 -11.98 -1.48
C ASN A 236 -1.54 -11.04 -0.28
N ALA A 237 -1.19 -11.54 0.90
CA ALA A 237 -1.41 -10.87 2.18
C ALA A 237 -0.18 -10.94 3.10
N CYS A 238 1.00 -11.24 2.54
CA CYS A 238 2.26 -11.34 3.27
C CYS A 238 3.36 -10.52 2.58
N ASP A 239 4.46 -10.28 3.30
CA ASP A 239 5.66 -9.66 2.77
C ASP A 239 6.80 -10.68 2.74
N ARG A 240 7.50 -10.78 1.61
CA ARG A 240 8.78 -11.53 1.52
C ARG A 240 9.96 -10.74 2.08
N ASN A 241 9.82 -9.43 2.19
CA ASN A 241 10.92 -8.53 2.52
C ASN A 241 10.76 -8.02 3.96
N LEU A 242 11.87 -7.91 4.69
CA LEU A 242 11.86 -7.47 6.09
C LEU A 242 11.49 -6.00 6.28
N ASN A 243 11.46 -5.23 5.18
CA ASN A 243 11.02 -3.84 5.12
C ASN A 243 9.85 -3.66 4.14
N GLY A 244 8.98 -4.66 3.98
CA GLY A 244 7.75 -4.52 3.21
C GLY A 244 6.67 -3.64 3.89
N PRO A 245 5.50 -3.49 3.25
CA PRO A 245 4.39 -2.66 3.74
C PRO A 245 3.86 -3.09 5.11
N TYR A 246 3.67 -4.39 5.36
CA TYR A 246 3.28 -4.89 6.69
C TYR A 246 4.38 -4.66 7.72
N ALA A 247 5.66 -4.74 7.31
CA ALA A 247 6.76 -4.40 8.20
C ALA A 247 6.69 -2.91 8.61
N VAL A 248 6.51 -2.00 7.66
CA VAL A 248 6.33 -0.56 7.94
C VAL A 248 5.13 -0.31 8.84
N GLY A 249 3.96 -0.89 8.51
CA GLY A 249 2.76 -0.77 9.33
C GLY A 249 2.97 -1.27 10.76
N ALA A 250 3.62 -2.44 10.93
CA ALA A 250 3.95 -2.99 12.23
C ALA A 250 4.86 -2.06 13.03
N GLN A 251 5.94 -1.54 12.42
CA GLN A 251 6.84 -0.61 13.12
C GLN A 251 6.08 0.64 13.58
N MET A 252 5.22 1.22 12.73
CA MET A 252 4.43 2.39 13.13
C MET A 252 3.44 2.09 14.26
N ILE A 253 2.75 0.94 14.25
CA ILE A 253 1.87 0.53 15.36
C ILE A 253 2.67 0.41 16.66
N LYS A 254 3.86 -0.18 16.61
CA LYS A 254 4.75 -0.32 17.77
C LYS A 254 5.13 1.05 18.34
N GLU A 255 5.48 2.02 17.48
CA GLU A 255 5.82 3.37 17.94
C GLU A 255 4.59 4.13 18.46
N PHE A 256 3.43 3.99 17.83
CA PHE A 256 2.18 4.56 18.35
C PHE A 256 1.79 3.97 19.71
N LEU A 257 1.97 2.66 19.91
CA LEU A 257 1.73 1.99 21.19
C LEU A 257 2.63 2.56 22.30
N LYS A 258 3.91 2.79 22.01
CA LYS A 258 4.87 3.39 22.98
C LYS A 258 4.46 4.81 23.42
N ASN A 259 3.67 5.51 22.61
CA ASN A 259 3.25 6.90 22.81
C ASN A 259 1.76 7.03 23.13
N CYS A 260 1.04 5.93 23.38
CA CYS A 260 -0.35 5.99 23.80
C CYS A 260 -0.52 6.05 25.32
N ASP A 261 -0.03 7.12 25.94
CA ASP A 261 -0.05 7.29 27.40
C ASP A 261 -1.48 7.34 28.00
N ASN A 262 -2.46 7.72 27.19
CA ASN A 262 -3.87 7.83 27.58
C ASN A 262 -4.73 6.64 27.12
N CYS A 263 -4.13 5.60 26.53
CA CYS A 263 -4.85 4.37 26.19
C CYS A 263 -5.08 3.54 27.45
N ASP A 264 -6.30 3.03 27.63
CA ASP A 264 -6.56 1.96 28.60
C ASP A 264 -5.92 0.63 28.15
N ASP A 265 -5.88 -0.33 29.07
CA ASP A 265 -5.26 -1.64 28.84
C ASP A 265 -5.92 -2.41 27.69
N GLU A 266 -7.24 -2.27 27.49
CA GLU A 266 -7.96 -2.95 26.41
C GLU A 266 -7.56 -2.40 25.04
N VAL A 267 -7.45 -1.07 24.92
CA VAL A 267 -6.99 -0.40 23.70
C VAL A 267 -5.55 -0.76 23.41
N GLN A 268 -4.67 -0.76 24.41
CA GLN A 268 -3.28 -1.17 24.24
C GLN A 268 -3.17 -2.63 23.79
N GLU A 269 -3.98 -3.53 24.33
CA GLU A 269 -3.97 -4.94 23.93
C GLU A 269 -4.42 -5.12 22.48
N ARG A 270 -5.46 -4.39 22.03
CA ARG A 270 -5.87 -4.40 20.62
C ARG A 270 -4.79 -3.88 19.69
N MET A 271 -4.06 -2.84 20.09
CA MET A 271 -2.90 -2.33 19.35
C MET A 271 -1.79 -3.39 19.26
N LYS A 272 -1.49 -4.11 20.35
CA LYS A 272 -0.52 -5.22 20.34
C LYS A 272 -0.96 -6.35 19.42
N LEU A 273 -2.25 -6.71 19.42
CA LEU A 273 -2.79 -7.71 18.51
C LEU A 273 -2.69 -7.26 17.05
N ALA A 274 -2.90 -5.98 16.75
CA ALA A 274 -2.72 -5.44 15.39
C ALA A 274 -1.24 -5.44 14.96
N TYR A 275 -0.33 -5.12 15.87
CA TYR A 275 1.11 -5.27 15.66
C TYR A 275 1.46 -6.73 15.35
N LEU A 276 1.03 -7.67 16.20
CA LEU A 276 1.27 -9.09 16.01
C LEU A 276 0.70 -9.59 14.68
N GLY A 277 -0.53 -9.20 14.35
CA GLY A 277 -1.17 -9.55 13.08
C GLY A 277 -0.39 -9.04 11.86
N SER A 278 0.20 -7.85 11.94
CA SER A 278 1.07 -7.32 10.88
C SER A 278 2.41 -8.05 10.82
N THR A 279 3.03 -8.33 11.97
CA THR A 279 4.31 -9.07 12.01
C THR A 279 4.17 -10.53 11.57
N ASN A 280 3.03 -11.17 11.81
CA ASN A 280 2.75 -12.54 11.37
C ASN A 280 2.73 -12.66 9.84
N ARG A 281 2.41 -11.54 9.15
CA ARG A 281 2.42 -11.44 7.69
C ARG A 281 3.80 -11.19 7.10
N ILE A 282 4.84 -11.04 7.92
CA ILE A 282 6.22 -10.88 7.44
C ILE A 282 6.87 -12.26 7.39
N ILE A 283 7.07 -12.79 6.19
CA ILE A 283 7.74 -14.06 5.99
C ILE A 283 9.22 -13.85 6.30
N LYS A 284 9.73 -14.45 7.37
CA LYS A 284 11.15 -14.34 7.77
C LYS A 284 12.05 -15.35 7.06
N VAL A 285 11.46 -16.46 6.63
CA VAL A 285 12.15 -17.59 6.01
C VAL A 285 11.26 -18.15 4.93
N THR A 286 11.83 -18.39 3.76
CA THR A 286 11.17 -19.06 2.64
C THR A 286 11.79 -20.43 2.43
N LYS A 287 10.96 -21.47 2.41
CA LYS A 287 11.37 -22.80 2.00
C LYS A 287 11.61 -22.79 0.49
N THR A 288 12.78 -23.21 0.07
CA THR A 288 13.11 -23.43 -1.35
C THR A 288 13.75 -24.79 -1.53
N VAL A 289 13.88 -25.19 -2.78
CA VAL A 289 14.41 -26.49 -3.17
C VAL A 289 15.92 -26.35 -3.34
N ALA A 290 16.70 -27.12 -2.57
CA ALA A 290 18.13 -27.28 -2.82
C ALA A 290 18.35 -27.97 -4.18
N GLU A 291 19.58 -27.99 -4.67
CA GLU A 291 19.89 -28.76 -5.88
C GLU A 291 19.51 -30.24 -5.68
N ILE A 292 18.62 -30.75 -6.54
CA ILE A 292 18.16 -32.14 -6.53
C ILE A 292 18.69 -32.84 -7.78
N ASP A 293 19.52 -33.85 -7.58
CA ASP A 293 19.95 -34.78 -8.62
C ASP A 293 18.86 -35.83 -8.91
N SER A 294 17.70 -35.36 -9.31
CA SER A 294 16.55 -36.19 -9.70
C SER A 294 16.18 -35.87 -11.13
N PHE A 295 16.12 -36.91 -11.96
CA PHE A 295 15.69 -36.80 -13.35
C PHE A 295 14.25 -36.23 -13.45
N GLU A 296 13.37 -36.61 -12.51
CA GLU A 296 12.00 -36.11 -12.44
C GLU A 296 11.97 -34.60 -12.18
N VAL A 297 12.72 -34.12 -11.18
CA VAL A 297 12.82 -32.69 -10.86
C VAL A 297 13.44 -31.91 -12.02
N SER A 298 14.45 -32.46 -12.68
CA SER A 298 15.10 -31.84 -13.84
C SER A 298 14.13 -31.65 -15.01
N MET A 299 13.28 -32.66 -15.29
CA MET A 299 12.24 -32.59 -16.31
C MET A 299 11.15 -31.56 -15.96
N LEU A 300 10.71 -31.54 -14.70
CA LEU A 300 9.74 -30.56 -14.21
C LEU A 300 10.30 -29.13 -14.28
N GLN A 301 11.56 -28.92 -13.88
CA GLN A 301 12.22 -27.61 -13.94
C GLN A 301 12.35 -27.14 -15.39
N THR A 302 12.75 -28.01 -16.32
CA THR A 302 12.81 -27.68 -17.75
C THR A 302 11.44 -27.26 -18.28
N THR A 303 10.38 -27.99 -17.88
CA THR A 303 9.00 -27.67 -18.27
C THR A 303 8.56 -26.32 -17.68
N LEU A 304 8.90 -26.06 -16.42
CA LEU A 304 8.63 -24.80 -15.74
C LEU A 304 9.30 -23.63 -16.46
N ASP A 305 10.60 -23.74 -16.74
CA ASP A 305 11.39 -22.71 -17.40
C ASP A 305 10.80 -22.38 -18.79
N MET A 306 10.45 -23.40 -19.58
CA MET A 306 9.79 -23.22 -20.88
C MET A 306 8.46 -22.47 -20.75
N LYS A 307 7.64 -22.81 -19.75
CA LYS A 307 6.35 -22.14 -19.53
C LYS A 307 6.52 -20.70 -19.08
N GLU A 308 7.48 -20.42 -18.19
CA GLU A 308 7.79 -19.07 -17.74
C GLU A 308 8.31 -18.19 -18.90
N ILE A 309 9.07 -18.75 -19.83
CA ILE A 309 9.50 -18.06 -21.06
C ILE A 309 8.30 -17.70 -21.97
N LEU A 310 7.31 -18.59 -22.09
CA LEU A 310 6.14 -18.37 -22.94
C LEU A 310 5.09 -17.47 -22.29
N LEU A 311 5.09 -17.34 -20.96
CA LEU A 311 4.08 -16.62 -20.19
C LEU A 311 3.80 -15.19 -20.69
N PRO A 312 4.81 -14.37 -21.04
CA PRO A 312 4.58 -13.00 -21.54
C PRO A 312 3.86 -12.94 -22.90
N LEU A 313 3.75 -14.06 -23.62
CA LEU A 313 3.08 -14.15 -24.92
C LEU A 313 1.60 -14.53 -24.80
N LEU A 314 1.15 -14.94 -23.60
CA LEU A 314 -0.20 -15.39 -23.35
C LEU A 314 -1.12 -14.26 -22.87
N SER A 315 -2.42 -14.41 -23.09
CA SER A 315 -3.42 -13.46 -22.59
C SER A 315 -4.74 -14.16 -22.23
N GLY A 316 -5.56 -13.49 -21.42
CA GLY A 316 -6.88 -14.00 -21.04
C GLY A 316 -6.84 -15.38 -20.41
N ALA A 317 -7.73 -16.27 -20.85
CA ALA A 317 -7.87 -17.62 -20.30
C ALA A 317 -6.62 -18.51 -20.48
N GLU A 318 -5.83 -18.29 -21.55
CA GLU A 318 -4.59 -19.05 -21.78
C GLU A 318 -3.52 -18.70 -20.75
N LEU A 319 -3.41 -17.42 -20.41
CA LEU A 319 -2.50 -16.96 -19.36
C LEU A 319 -2.88 -17.56 -18.01
N GLU A 320 -4.17 -17.51 -17.65
CA GLU A 320 -4.68 -18.09 -16.40
C GLU A 320 -4.40 -19.61 -16.31
N ALA A 321 -4.61 -20.34 -17.40
CA ALA A 321 -4.32 -21.78 -17.45
C ALA A 321 -2.81 -22.07 -17.29
N ALA A 322 -1.96 -21.34 -18.00
CA ALA A 322 -0.51 -21.51 -17.91
C ALA A 322 0.03 -21.17 -16.50
N GLN A 323 -0.51 -20.13 -15.87
CA GLN A 323 -0.17 -19.75 -14.49
C GLN A 323 -0.55 -20.86 -13.49
N LYS A 324 -1.72 -21.48 -13.67
CA LYS A 324 -2.15 -22.61 -12.84
C LYS A 324 -1.21 -23.81 -13.00
N GLU A 325 -0.86 -24.17 -14.24
CA GLU A 325 0.08 -25.28 -14.50
C GLU A 325 1.48 -25.00 -13.92
N ILE A 326 1.97 -23.76 -14.03
CA ILE A 326 3.23 -23.34 -13.39
C ILE A 326 3.17 -23.55 -11.88
N ALA A 327 2.06 -23.16 -11.23
CA ALA A 327 1.89 -23.35 -9.79
C ALA A 327 1.85 -24.84 -9.41
N GLU A 328 1.18 -25.68 -10.21
CA GLU A 328 1.14 -27.13 -10.01
C GLU A 328 2.53 -27.77 -10.16
N ILE A 329 3.32 -27.39 -11.17
CA ILE A 329 4.70 -27.88 -11.36
C ILE A 329 5.58 -27.46 -10.18
N LYS A 330 5.50 -26.20 -9.72
CA LYS A 330 6.22 -25.72 -8.54
C LYS A 330 5.87 -26.52 -7.30
N ALA A 331 4.59 -26.83 -7.09
CA ALA A 331 4.13 -27.65 -5.97
C ALA A 331 4.66 -29.10 -6.06
N GLN A 332 4.71 -29.69 -7.26
CA GLN A 332 5.29 -31.03 -7.47
C GLN A 332 6.78 -31.06 -7.16
N ILE A 333 7.55 -30.09 -7.66
CA ILE A 333 8.98 -29.96 -7.36
C ILE A 333 9.21 -29.83 -5.85
N LEU A 334 8.41 -28.99 -5.17
CA LEU A 334 8.50 -28.80 -3.72
C LEU A 334 8.17 -30.09 -2.95
N ALA A 335 7.14 -30.84 -3.35
CA ALA A 335 6.76 -32.09 -2.71
C ALA A 335 7.83 -33.18 -2.87
N ILE A 336 8.47 -33.27 -4.04
CA ILE A 336 9.61 -34.17 -4.26
C ILE A 336 10.77 -33.76 -3.37
N ALA A 337 11.10 -32.47 -3.32
CA ALA A 337 12.15 -31.92 -2.48
C ALA A 337 11.92 -32.22 -1.00
N GLU A 338 10.69 -32.10 -0.51
CA GLU A 338 10.32 -32.40 0.87
C GLU A 338 10.49 -33.89 1.18
N ARG A 339 10.02 -34.77 0.29
CA ARG A 339 10.20 -36.23 0.41
C ARG A 339 11.67 -36.63 0.46
N GLU A 340 12.54 -35.91 -0.26
CA GLU A 340 13.97 -36.18 -0.33
C GLU A 340 14.79 -35.44 0.74
N GLY A 341 14.15 -34.66 1.61
CA GLY A 341 14.84 -33.87 2.64
C GLY A 341 15.75 -32.78 2.05
N LYS A 342 15.38 -32.24 0.88
CA LYS A 342 16.12 -31.23 0.11
C LYS A 342 15.50 -29.83 0.20
N ILE A 343 14.64 -29.60 1.18
CA ILE A 343 14.16 -28.26 1.49
C ILE A 343 15.23 -27.50 2.25
N ILE A 344 15.60 -26.32 1.74
CA ILE A 344 16.44 -25.36 2.47
C ILE A 344 15.63 -24.12 2.81
N GLU A 345 15.99 -23.51 3.92
CA GLU A 345 15.39 -22.29 4.43
C GLU A 345 16.24 -21.10 4.01
N VAL A 346 15.66 -20.22 3.18
CA VAL A 346 16.29 -18.98 2.76
C VAL A 346 15.75 -17.83 3.60
N PRO A 347 16.59 -17.12 4.37
CA PRO A 347 16.14 -16.00 5.17
C PRO A 347 15.75 -14.83 4.27
N SER A 348 14.67 -14.16 4.66
CA SER A 348 14.23 -12.92 4.05
C SER A 348 15.22 -11.80 4.31
N LYS A 349 15.25 -10.82 3.41
CA LYS A 349 16.23 -9.74 3.41
C LYS A 349 15.55 -8.38 3.47
N TYR A 350 16.32 -7.37 3.86
CA TYR A 350 15.96 -5.99 3.56
C TYR A 350 16.29 -5.76 2.09
N VAL A 351 15.33 -5.23 1.35
CA VAL A 351 15.53 -4.85 -0.05
C VAL A 351 15.69 -3.34 -0.14
N ASP A 352 16.21 -2.88 -1.27
CA ASP A 352 16.33 -1.45 -1.54
C ASP A 352 14.94 -0.79 -1.55
N ALA A 353 14.78 0.24 -0.70
CA ALA A 353 13.56 1.00 -0.56
C ALA A 353 13.56 2.27 -1.43
N SER A 354 14.59 2.47 -2.25
CA SER A 354 14.65 3.59 -3.19
C SER A 354 13.56 3.40 -4.24
N PRO A 355 12.79 4.45 -4.56
CA PRO A 355 11.75 4.36 -5.56
C PRO A 355 12.38 4.27 -6.94
N GLU A 356 11.75 3.55 -7.84
CA GLU A 356 12.08 3.62 -9.26
C GLU A 356 11.68 5.00 -9.83
N GLY A 357 12.57 5.65 -10.57
CA GLY A 357 12.31 6.95 -11.18
C GLY A 357 12.08 8.09 -10.19
N ARG A 358 11.80 9.27 -10.74
CA ARG A 358 11.43 10.47 -9.98
C ARG A 358 10.02 10.91 -10.36
N ARG A 359 9.31 11.50 -9.40
CA ARG A 359 8.05 12.19 -9.66
C ARG A 359 8.31 13.37 -10.62
N ILE A 360 7.48 13.51 -11.64
CA ILE A 360 7.44 14.70 -12.50
C ILE A 360 6.44 15.66 -11.88
N GLU A 361 6.89 16.88 -11.56
CA GLU A 361 6.04 17.95 -11.01
C GLU A 361 5.07 18.56 -12.04
#